data_AF-A0A1A8B551-F1
#
_entry.id   AF-A0A1A8B551-F1
#
_cell.length_a   1.000
_cell.length_b   1.000
_cell.length_c   1.000
_cell.angle_alpha   90.00
_cell.angle_beta   90.00
_cell.angle_gamma   90.00
#
_symmetry.space_group_name_H-M   'P 1'
#
loop_
_entity.id
_entity.type
_entity.pdbx_description
1 polymer ?
#
loop_
_entity_poly.entity_id
_entity_poly.type
_entity_poly.pdbx_seq_one_letter_code
_entity_poly.pdbx_strand_id
1 'polypeptide(L)'
;TGHLVKACYKLNRKNEQRGSPPREVGLLNKPQEANGLAVKDVNECFSPFLSSGWVTLTEDASDPVPVTILRDTGASQTLILENVLPFCEDSSTGVSVLLTGLNAEPVPHKVHKIYLSCDLVQGTFDVAVCSTLPVAGITLLLGNDIAGGKVTP
;
A
#
# COMPACT_ATOMS: atom_id res chain seq x y z
N THR A 1 -12.48 -36.46 25.59
CA THR A 1 -13.85 -36.36 25.07
C THR A 1 -13.86 -35.27 24.01
N GLY A 2 -13.80 -35.67 22.73
CA GLY A 2 -13.67 -34.75 21.61
C GLY A 2 -14.98 -34.03 21.28
N HIS A 3 -14.89 -32.75 20.94
CA HIS A 3 -16.02 -31.97 20.45
C HIS A 3 -16.36 -32.37 19.01
N LEU A 4 -17.50 -33.03 18.81
CA LEU A 4 -18.06 -33.27 17.49
C LEU A 4 -18.58 -31.94 16.93
N VAL A 5 -17.99 -31.45 15.84
CA VAL A 5 -18.56 -30.33 15.09
C VAL A 5 -19.82 -30.84 14.41
N LYS A 6 -20.98 -30.55 15.01
CA LYS A 6 -22.30 -30.87 14.48
C LYS A 6 -22.46 -30.16 13.14
N ALA A 7 -22.96 -30.86 12.11
CA ALA A 7 -23.24 -30.29 10.80
C ALA A 7 -24.21 -29.09 10.93
N CYS A 8 -23.66 -27.88 10.94
CA CYS A 8 -24.41 -26.66 11.13
C CYS A 8 -24.90 -26.19 9.75
N TYR A 9 -26.19 -26.37 9.47
CA TYR A 9 -26.81 -25.97 8.21
C TYR A 9 -26.64 -24.48 7.88
N LYS A 10 -26.44 -23.62 8.88
CA LYS A 10 -26.08 -22.20 8.68
C LYS A 10 -24.72 -22.02 8.01
N LEU A 11 -23.77 -22.94 8.24
CA LEU A 11 -22.44 -22.91 7.61
C LEU A 11 -22.52 -23.35 6.14
N ASN A 12 -23.31 -24.39 5.83
CA ASN A 12 -23.52 -24.84 4.45
C ASN A 12 -24.17 -23.74 3.60
N ARG A 13 -25.19 -23.06 4.12
CA ARG A 13 -25.84 -21.95 3.41
C ARG A 13 -24.90 -20.74 3.20
N LYS A 14 -23.93 -20.52 4.09
CA LYS A 14 -22.90 -19.48 3.94
C LYS A 14 -21.83 -19.86 2.91
N ASN A 15 -21.54 -21.14 2.74
CA ASN A 15 -20.61 -21.64 1.72
C ASN A 15 -21.25 -21.61 0.33
N GLU A 16 -22.55 -21.87 0.21
CA GLU A 16 -23.32 -21.74 -1.04
C GLU A 16 -23.39 -20.29 -1.55
N GLN A 17 -23.27 -19.30 -0.65
CA GLN A 17 -23.31 -17.87 -0.98
C GLN A 17 -21.92 -17.25 -1.25
N ARG A 18 -20.84 -18.03 -1.30
CA ARG A 18 -19.49 -17.52 -1.62
C ARG A 18 -19.33 -17.28 -3.12
N GLY A 19 -20.04 -16.29 -3.63
CA GLY A 19 -19.74 -15.61 -4.90
C GLY A 19 -18.84 -14.38 -4.71
N SER A 20 -18.13 -14.26 -3.58
CA SER A 20 -17.19 -13.16 -3.37
C SER A 20 -15.92 -13.39 -4.21
N PRO A 21 -15.34 -12.34 -4.84
CA PRO A 21 -14.07 -12.47 -5.54
C PRO A 21 -13.00 -13.06 -4.62
N PRO A 22 -12.02 -13.81 -5.17
CA PRO A 22 -11.00 -14.46 -4.37
C PRO A 22 -10.25 -13.41 -3.53
N ARG A 23 -10.23 -13.62 -2.21
CA ARG A 23 -9.40 -12.83 -1.31
C ARG A 23 -7.94 -13.21 -1.55
N GLU A 24 -7.07 -12.21 -1.61
CA GLU A 24 -5.64 -12.37 -1.87
C GLU A 24 -4.88 -13.10 -0.75
N VAL A 25 -5.50 -13.28 0.41
CA VAL A 25 -4.98 -14.07 1.54
C VAL A 25 -5.80 -15.35 1.70
N GLY A 26 -5.16 -16.49 1.40
CA GLY A 26 -5.71 -17.83 1.57
C GLY A 26 -5.06 -18.60 2.72
N LEU A 27 -5.83 -19.46 3.37
CA LEU A 27 -5.26 -20.51 4.23
C LEU A 27 -4.66 -21.58 3.32
N LEU A 28 -3.35 -21.72 3.35
CA LEU A 28 -2.62 -22.58 2.43
C LEU A 28 -2.24 -23.89 3.12
N ASN A 29 -2.69 -25.01 2.58
CA ASN A 29 -2.24 -26.32 3.07
C ASN A 29 -0.83 -26.67 2.57
N LYS A 30 -0.39 -26.14 1.40
CA LYS A 30 1.00 -26.19 0.84
C LYS A 30 1.21 -25.12 -0.25
N PRO A 31 2.44 -24.57 -0.45
CA PRO A 31 2.68 -23.49 -1.42
C PRO A 31 2.62 -23.94 -2.88
N GLN A 32 1.98 -23.15 -3.74
CA GLN A 32 2.12 -23.23 -5.19
C GLN A 32 2.87 -21.99 -5.69
N GLU A 33 3.81 -22.20 -6.61
CA GLU A 33 4.52 -21.14 -7.33
C GLU A 33 3.57 -20.44 -8.31
N ALA A 34 3.45 -19.12 -8.18
CA ALA A 34 2.56 -18.30 -9.00
C ALA A 34 3.29 -17.85 -10.28
N ASN A 35 2.82 -18.32 -11.43
CA ASN A 35 3.26 -17.85 -12.75
C ASN A 35 2.72 -16.44 -13.03
N GLY A 36 3.62 -15.59 -13.52
CA GLY A 36 3.39 -14.16 -13.77
C GLY A 36 2.29 -13.85 -14.79
N LEU A 37 1.24 -13.20 -14.30
CA LEU A 37 0.36 -12.33 -15.07
C LEU A 37 0.45 -10.96 -14.40
N ALA A 38 0.83 -9.93 -15.16
CA ALA A 38 0.89 -8.56 -14.68
C ALA A 38 -0.52 -8.05 -14.39
N VAL A 39 -0.97 -8.24 -13.14
CA VAL A 39 -2.22 -7.69 -12.64
C VAL A 39 -2.04 -6.18 -12.55
N LYS A 40 -2.69 -5.41 -13.44
CA LYS A 40 -2.68 -3.95 -13.40
C LYS A 40 -3.80 -3.37 -12.53
N ASP A 41 -4.80 -4.18 -12.22
CA ASP A 41 -5.98 -3.74 -11.49
C ASP A 41 -5.81 -3.96 -9.99
N VAL A 42 -5.99 -2.89 -9.21
CA VAL A 42 -5.98 -2.97 -7.75
C VAL A 42 -7.15 -3.83 -7.30
N ASN A 43 -6.90 -4.77 -6.37
CA ASN A 43 -7.95 -5.62 -5.81
C ASN A 43 -9.07 -4.75 -5.19
N GLU A 44 -10.33 -5.03 -5.55
CA GLU A 44 -11.51 -4.28 -5.07
C GLU A 44 -11.61 -4.20 -3.54
N CYS A 45 -11.02 -5.15 -2.80
CA CYS A 45 -11.01 -5.11 -1.34
C CYS A 45 -10.29 -3.87 -0.76
N PHE A 46 -9.39 -3.26 -1.53
CA PHE A 46 -8.68 -2.03 -1.15
C PHE A 46 -9.46 -0.76 -1.49
N SER A 47 -10.51 -0.83 -2.33
CA SER A 47 -11.27 0.33 -2.81
C SER A 47 -11.67 1.33 -1.71
N PRO A 48 -12.12 0.92 -0.51
CA PRO A 48 -12.46 1.86 0.57
C PRO A 48 -11.29 2.68 1.09
N PHE A 49 -10.05 2.25 0.84
CA PHE A 49 -8.81 2.85 1.33
C PHE A 49 -7.99 3.48 0.20
N LEU A 50 -8.52 3.45 -1.03
CA LEU A 50 -7.91 4.12 -2.18
C LEU A 50 -8.33 5.58 -2.21
N SER A 51 -7.36 6.43 -2.54
CA SER A 51 -7.60 7.83 -2.88
C SER A 51 -6.75 8.22 -4.08
N SER A 52 -7.14 9.29 -4.75
CA SER A 52 -6.33 9.91 -5.80
C SER A 52 -5.62 11.13 -5.23
N GLY A 53 -4.48 11.46 -5.80
CA GLY A 53 -3.75 12.67 -5.45
C GLY A 53 -2.74 13.03 -6.52
N TRP A 54 -1.93 14.03 -6.21
CA TRP A 54 -0.90 14.55 -7.09
C TRP A 54 0.38 14.74 -6.31
N VAL A 55 1.50 14.47 -6.98
CA VAL A 55 2.83 14.68 -6.41
C VAL A 55 3.72 15.48 -7.35
N THR A 56 4.61 16.27 -6.76
CA THR A 56 5.68 16.99 -7.44
C THR A 56 6.94 16.96 -6.59
N LEU A 57 8.10 17.24 -7.19
CA LEU A 57 9.35 17.39 -6.43
C LEU A 57 9.34 18.67 -5.57
N THR A 58 8.65 19.72 -6.02
CA THR A 58 8.51 21.01 -5.32
C THR A 58 7.09 21.54 -5.44
N GLU A 59 6.66 22.38 -4.49
CA GLU A 59 5.31 22.96 -4.48
C GLU A 59 5.01 23.80 -5.73
N ASP A 60 6.00 24.53 -6.25
CA ASP A 60 5.85 25.43 -7.41
C ASP A 60 5.99 24.73 -8.77
N ALA A 61 6.15 23.40 -8.80
CA ALA A 61 6.29 22.66 -10.04
C ALA A 61 5.00 22.69 -10.87
N SER A 62 5.12 23.01 -12.17
CA SER A 62 3.98 23.17 -13.07
C SER A 62 3.39 21.85 -13.59
N ASP A 63 4.04 20.73 -13.32
CA ASP A 63 3.77 19.40 -13.87
C ASP A 63 3.46 18.38 -12.77
N PRO A 64 2.30 18.50 -12.08
CA PRO A 64 1.87 17.50 -11.11
C PRO A 64 1.65 16.13 -11.75
N VAL A 65 2.23 15.10 -11.11
CA VAL A 65 2.06 13.70 -11.51
C VAL A 65 0.92 13.08 -10.72
N PRO A 66 -0.12 12.51 -11.38
CA PRO A 66 -1.20 11.82 -10.69
C PRO A 66 -0.70 10.55 -10.00
N VAL A 67 -1.20 10.28 -8.81
CA VAL A 67 -0.89 9.07 -8.04
C VAL A 67 -2.16 8.37 -7.56
N THR A 68 -2.08 7.03 -7.55
CA THR A 68 -3.07 6.17 -6.88
C THR A 68 -2.53 5.81 -5.50
N ILE A 69 -3.22 6.28 -4.47
CA ILE A 69 -2.78 6.23 -3.08
C ILE A 69 -3.55 5.14 -2.34
N LEU A 70 -2.83 4.23 -1.70
CA LEU A 70 -3.42 3.29 -0.74
C LEU A 70 -3.09 3.74 0.68
N ARG A 71 -4.13 3.97 1.50
CA ARG A 71 -3.94 4.24 2.92
C ARG A 71 -3.60 2.94 3.67
N ASP A 72 -2.45 2.91 4.34
CA ASP A 72 -2.02 1.79 5.18
C ASP A 72 -1.83 2.25 6.63
N THR A 73 -2.71 1.78 7.52
CA THR A 73 -2.65 2.08 8.96
C THR A 73 -1.64 1.23 9.71
N GLY A 74 -1.11 0.16 9.09
CA GLY A 74 -0.01 -0.65 9.62
C GLY A 74 1.37 -0.09 9.29
N ALA A 75 1.47 0.80 8.29
CA ALA A 75 2.73 1.40 7.89
C ALA A 75 3.12 2.60 8.76
N SER A 76 4.33 2.58 9.32
CA SER A 76 4.91 3.72 10.03
C SER A 76 5.50 4.77 9.10
N GLN A 77 5.80 4.42 7.84
CA GLN A 77 6.47 5.25 6.85
C GLN A 77 5.66 5.28 5.56
N THR A 78 5.53 6.46 4.95
CA THR A 78 4.96 6.62 3.61
C THR A 78 5.97 6.24 2.54
N LEU A 79 5.52 5.47 1.55
CA LEU A 79 6.34 4.93 0.46
C LEU A 79 5.82 5.40 -0.90
N ILE A 80 6.72 5.63 -1.85
CA ILE A 80 6.41 5.98 -3.24
C ILE A 80 7.26 5.15 -4.20
N LEU A 81 6.69 4.80 -5.36
CA LEU A 81 7.45 4.12 -6.40
C LEU A 81 8.49 5.04 -7.04
N GLU A 82 9.70 4.51 -7.25
CA GLU A 82 10.84 5.26 -7.79
C GLU A 82 10.62 5.83 -9.21
N ASN A 83 9.72 5.24 -9.98
CA ASN A 83 9.42 5.67 -11.34
C ASN A 83 8.31 6.73 -11.44
N VAL A 84 7.76 7.20 -10.31
CA VAL A 84 6.68 8.19 -10.28
C VAL A 84 7.21 9.61 -10.48
N LEU A 85 8.38 9.93 -9.92
CA LEU A 85 9.03 11.23 -10.04
C LEU A 85 10.50 11.04 -10.42
N PRO A 86 11.14 12.02 -11.07
CA PRO A 86 12.56 11.97 -11.40
C PRO A 86 13.41 12.30 -10.17
N PHE A 87 13.40 11.41 -9.16
CA PHE A 87 14.16 11.59 -7.92
C PHE A 87 15.66 11.80 -8.18
N CYS A 88 16.21 12.84 -7.56
CA CYS A 88 17.62 13.24 -7.69
C CYS A 88 18.20 13.70 -6.35
N GLU A 89 19.47 14.10 -6.35
CA GLU A 89 20.15 14.60 -5.14
C GLU A 89 19.47 15.83 -4.53
N ASP A 90 18.88 16.71 -5.34
CA ASP A 90 18.18 17.92 -4.83
C ASP A 90 16.92 17.57 -4.02
N SER A 91 16.25 16.49 -4.38
CA SER A 91 15.10 15.96 -3.64
C SER A 91 15.50 15.06 -2.47
N SER A 92 16.76 14.62 -2.40
CA SER A 92 17.24 13.71 -1.36
C SER A 92 17.34 14.43 -0.02
N THR A 93 16.92 13.76 1.05
CA THR A 93 17.12 14.27 2.42
C THR A 93 18.49 13.89 2.99
N GLY A 94 19.28 13.10 2.25
CA GLY A 94 20.56 12.55 2.72
C GLY A 94 20.41 11.42 3.75
N VAL A 95 19.17 11.05 4.12
CA VAL A 95 18.90 9.94 5.05
C VAL A 95 18.26 8.77 4.36
N SER A 96 18.35 7.60 5.00
CA SER A 96 17.66 6.39 4.58
C SER A 96 16.90 5.81 5.76
N VAL A 97 15.75 5.22 5.48
CA VAL A 97 14.96 4.48 6.46
C VAL A 97 15.15 2.99 6.25
N LEU A 98 15.22 2.25 7.34
CA LEU A 98 15.31 0.81 7.30
C LEU A 98 13.90 0.23 7.42
N LEU A 99 13.38 -0.31 6.32
CA LEU A 99 12.03 -0.87 6.29
C LEU A 99 12.07 -2.35 6.67
N THR A 100 11.25 -2.73 7.64
CA THR A 100 11.10 -4.12 8.11
C THR A 100 9.64 -4.52 8.03
N GLY A 101 9.37 -5.70 7.46
CA GLY A 101 8.03 -6.29 7.34
C GLY A 101 7.92 -7.63 8.07
N LEU A 102 6.78 -8.32 7.92
CA LEU A 102 6.42 -9.51 8.70
C LEU A 102 7.48 -10.64 8.70
N ASN A 103 8.27 -10.81 7.64
CA ASN A 103 9.35 -11.81 7.56
C ASN A 103 10.49 -11.34 6.63
N ALA A 104 10.73 -10.03 6.54
CA ALA A 104 11.76 -9.47 5.66
C ALA A 104 12.97 -9.02 6.49
N GLU A 105 14.16 -9.30 5.99
CA GLU A 105 15.36 -8.63 6.48
C GLU A 105 15.21 -7.12 6.29
N PRO A 106 15.69 -6.29 7.22
CA PRO A 106 15.56 -4.85 7.10
C PRO A 106 16.29 -4.33 5.86
N VAL A 107 15.58 -3.61 4.97
CA VAL A 107 16.14 -3.07 3.72
C VAL A 107 16.19 -1.54 3.76
N PRO A 108 17.35 -0.90 3.48
CA PRO A 108 17.45 0.56 3.48
C PRO A 108 16.82 1.14 2.22
N HIS A 109 16.03 2.20 2.40
CA HIS A 109 15.40 2.96 1.33
C HIS A 109 15.71 4.44 1.48
N LYS A 110 16.11 5.09 0.38
CA LYS A 110 16.41 6.53 0.37
C LYS A 110 15.13 7.32 0.61
N VAL A 111 15.27 8.39 1.38
CA VAL A 111 14.16 9.31 1.66
C VAL A 111 14.31 10.55 0.81
N HIS A 112 13.21 10.96 0.20
CA HIS A 112 13.12 12.13 -0.65
C HIS A 112 12.01 13.05 -0.17
N LYS A 113 12.20 14.35 -0.35
CA LYS A 113 11.21 15.37 -0.09
C LYS A 113 10.35 15.57 -1.34
N ILE A 114 9.04 15.46 -1.19
CA ILE A 114 8.06 15.69 -2.26
C ILE A 114 6.93 16.58 -1.74
N TYR A 115 6.26 17.28 -2.65
CA TYR A 115 4.95 17.84 -2.37
C TYR A 115 3.88 16.81 -2.71
N LEU A 116 2.94 16.57 -1.79
CA LEU A 116 1.79 15.68 -1.96
C LEU A 116 0.52 16.49 -1.72
N SER A 117 -0.45 16.34 -2.60
CA SER A 117 -1.81 16.85 -2.43
C SER A 117 -2.83 15.74 -2.68
N CYS A 118 -3.63 15.44 -1.66
CA CYS A 118 -4.77 14.53 -1.74
C CYS A 118 -5.83 14.93 -0.70
N ASP A 119 -6.95 14.23 -0.66
CA ASP A 119 -8.07 14.55 0.23
C ASP A 119 -7.71 14.53 1.74
N LEU A 120 -6.68 13.77 2.13
CA LEU A 120 -6.25 13.62 3.52
C LEU A 120 -5.23 14.68 3.96
N VAL A 121 -4.31 15.04 3.06
CA VAL A 121 -3.14 15.87 3.36
C VAL A 121 -2.72 16.70 2.17
N GLN A 122 -2.16 17.87 2.45
CA GLN A 122 -1.53 18.72 1.46
C GLN A 122 -0.28 19.36 2.05
N GLY A 123 0.85 19.27 1.34
CA GLY A 123 2.10 19.87 1.75
C GLY A 123 3.33 19.07 1.35
N THR A 124 4.47 19.47 1.90
CA THR A 124 5.77 18.85 1.63
C THR A 124 6.14 17.82 2.69
N PHE A 125 6.45 16.60 2.27
CA PHE A 125 6.72 15.47 3.14
C PHE A 125 7.94 14.68 2.71
N ASP A 126 8.53 13.98 3.67
CA ASP A 126 9.65 13.07 3.47
C ASP A 126 9.08 11.66 3.27
N VAL A 127 9.33 11.08 2.09
CA VAL A 127 8.81 9.76 1.68
C VAL A 127 9.95 8.84 1.31
N ALA A 128 9.81 7.54 1.61
CA ALA A 128 10.80 6.56 1.21
C ALA A 128 10.51 6.07 -0.21
N VAL A 129 11.56 5.97 -1.02
CA VAL A 129 11.47 5.56 -2.42
C VAL A 129 11.73 4.06 -2.54
N CYS A 130 10.80 3.34 -3.16
CA CYS A 130 10.83 1.89 -3.35
C CYS A 130 10.73 1.51 -4.84
N SER A 131 11.35 0.40 -5.23
CA SER A 131 11.22 -0.14 -6.59
C SER A 131 9.88 -0.85 -6.82
N THR A 132 9.26 -1.35 -5.74
CA THR A 132 7.97 -2.05 -5.76
C THR A 132 7.15 -1.72 -4.52
N LEU A 133 5.83 -1.86 -4.62
CA LEU A 133 4.90 -1.74 -3.50
C LEU A 133 4.10 -3.04 -3.34
N PRO A 134 3.55 -3.34 -2.14
CA PRO A 134 2.90 -4.62 -1.85
C PRO A 134 1.62 -4.89 -2.64
N VAL A 135 1.00 -3.87 -3.22
CA VAL A 135 -0.26 -3.97 -3.98
C VAL A 135 0.00 -3.49 -5.40
N ALA A 136 -0.38 -4.28 -6.39
CA ALA A 136 -0.23 -3.88 -7.79
C ALA A 136 -1.21 -2.74 -8.12
N GLY A 137 -0.80 -1.82 -8.99
CA GLY A 137 -1.62 -0.67 -9.43
C GLY A 137 -1.61 0.54 -8.48
N ILE A 138 -1.02 0.43 -7.28
CA ILE A 138 -0.78 1.59 -6.42
C ILE A 138 0.58 2.22 -6.73
N THR A 139 0.67 3.54 -6.59
CA THR A 139 1.93 4.28 -6.82
C THR A 139 2.47 4.91 -5.54
N LEU A 140 1.62 5.08 -4.53
CA LEU A 140 1.97 5.62 -3.22
C LEU A 140 1.23 4.84 -2.12
N LEU A 141 1.97 4.43 -1.10
CA LEU A 141 1.43 3.82 0.11
C LEU A 141 1.53 4.85 1.24
N LEU A 142 0.39 5.36 1.68
CA LEU A 142 0.31 6.46 2.65
C LEU A 142 0.34 5.89 4.07
N GLY A 143 1.44 6.14 4.77
CA GLY A 143 1.73 5.67 6.13
C GLY A 143 1.34 6.66 7.23
N ASN A 144 1.48 6.24 8.49
CA ASN A 144 1.05 6.99 9.66
C ASN A 144 1.89 8.24 9.96
N ASP A 145 3.14 8.28 9.49
CA ASP A 145 4.01 9.46 9.52
C ASP A 145 3.33 10.70 8.94
N ILE A 146 2.55 10.54 7.88
CA ILE A 146 1.83 11.64 7.22
C ILE A 146 0.36 11.69 7.62
N ALA A 147 -0.34 10.56 7.60
CA ALA A 147 -1.80 10.53 7.77
C ALA A 147 -2.27 10.18 9.19
N GLY A 148 -1.38 9.84 10.13
CA GLY A 148 -1.75 9.34 11.46
C GLY A 148 -2.61 10.30 12.28
N GLY A 149 -2.37 11.61 12.17
CA GLY A 149 -3.17 12.63 12.86
C GLY A 149 -4.43 13.09 12.11
N LYS A 150 -4.72 12.51 10.95
CA LYS A 150 -5.79 12.93 10.04
C LYS A 150 -6.93 11.91 9.92
N VAL A 151 -6.79 10.78 10.60
CA VAL A 151 -7.79 9.70 10.62
C VAL A 151 -8.35 9.52 12.03
N THR A 152 -9.67 9.38 12.15
CA THR A 152 -10.33 9.00 13.40
C THR A 152 -10.48 7.48 13.48
N PRO A 153 -10.27 6.84 14.64
CA PRO A 153 -10.42 5.39 14.83
C PRO A 153 -11.82 4.84 14.50
#